data_AF-A0A352MXB5-F1
#
_entry.id   AF-A0A352MXB5-F1
#
_cell.length_a   1.000
_cell.length_b   1.000
_cell.length_c   1.000
_cell.angle_alpha   90.00
_cell.angle_beta   90.00
_cell.angle_gamma   90.00
#
_symmetry.space_group_name_H-M   'P 1'
#
loop_
_entity.id
_entity.type
_entity.pdbx_description
1 polymer ?
#
loop_
_entity_poly.entity_id
_entity_poly.type
_entity_poly.pdbx_seq_one_letter_code
_entity_poly.pdbx_strand_id
1 'polypeptide(L)'
;MSTIISPSFIPVGHGITDVDTGDVINIANGELVTTNIISIAKGEKGKPGEIKGSIETGEKIGDVFKNTSFGIYGTVSQKGKLGISSNDEVEVALRDEIKQGEAEIICELEDGKKENYKIQIQKVYTSNNYDNKSMLIKITDERLLEKTGGIVQGMSGSPIIQNGKFVGAVTHVLVNDPTVGYGVFADMMIKQMKTT
;
A
#
# COMPACT_ATOMS: atom_id res chain seq x y z
N MET A 1 15.86 14.56 6.90
CA MET A 1 14.40 14.36 6.78
C MET A 1 14.11 13.92 5.37
N SER A 2 13.58 12.72 5.16
CA SER A 2 13.12 12.26 3.85
C SER A 2 11.60 12.44 3.84
N THR A 3 11.15 13.45 3.11
CA THR A 3 9.74 13.76 2.93
C THR A 3 9.19 12.93 1.78
N ILE A 4 8.08 12.24 2.01
CA ILE A 4 7.40 11.47 0.97
C ILE A 4 6.53 12.46 0.23
N ILE A 5 7.06 13.14 -0.79
CA ILE A 5 6.56 13.21 -2.19
C ILE A 5 7.71 13.71 -3.09
N SER A 6 8.84 12.99 -3.11
CA SER A 6 9.71 13.01 -4.29
C SER A 6 8.91 12.46 -5.49
N PRO A 7 9.06 12.97 -6.73
CA PRO A 7 8.26 12.62 -7.92
C PRO A 7 8.27 11.14 -8.38
N SER A 8 8.65 10.19 -7.53
CA SER A 8 9.19 8.88 -7.92
C SER A 8 8.67 7.70 -7.08
N PHE A 9 7.55 7.84 -6.35
CA PHE A 9 7.14 6.79 -5.41
C PHE A 9 5.63 6.59 -5.33
N ILE A 10 5.17 5.42 -5.80
CA ILE A 10 3.90 4.80 -5.42
C ILE A 10 4.27 3.41 -4.91
N PRO A 11 4.31 3.18 -3.60
CA PRO A 11 4.57 1.85 -3.14
C PRO A 11 3.35 0.97 -3.35
N VAL A 12 3.48 -0.01 -4.22
CA VAL A 12 2.62 -1.19 -4.11
C VAL A 12 3.27 -2.10 -3.08
N GLY A 13 2.53 -2.59 -2.08
CA GLY A 13 3.12 -3.35 -0.95
C GLY A 13 3.80 -4.68 -1.33
N HIS A 14 3.74 -5.07 -2.61
CA HIS A 14 4.36 -6.24 -3.19
C HIS A 14 4.61 -6.00 -4.69
N GLY A 15 5.51 -6.78 -5.28
CA GLY A 15 5.73 -6.76 -6.73
C GLY A 15 4.59 -7.39 -7.51
N ILE A 16 4.58 -7.16 -8.83
CA ILE A 16 3.78 -7.96 -9.76
C ILE A 16 4.48 -9.31 -9.91
N THR A 17 3.77 -10.39 -9.60
CA THR A 17 4.26 -11.75 -9.73
C THR A 17 3.59 -12.46 -10.90
N ASP A 18 4.32 -13.36 -11.53
CA ASP A 18 3.78 -14.26 -12.53
C ASP A 18 2.86 -15.29 -11.85
N VAL A 19 1.67 -15.52 -12.42
CA VAL A 19 0.63 -16.36 -11.79
C VAL A 19 0.98 -17.84 -11.78
N ASP A 20 1.84 -18.28 -12.71
CA ASP A 20 2.22 -19.69 -12.86
C ASP A 20 3.42 -20.04 -11.98
N THR A 21 4.36 -19.10 -11.81
CA THR A 21 5.64 -19.31 -11.10
C THR A 21 5.67 -18.69 -9.70
N GLY A 22 4.88 -17.65 -9.44
CA GLY A 22 4.93 -16.86 -8.22
C GLY A 22 6.16 -15.93 -8.12
N ASP A 23 7.03 -15.92 -9.13
CA ASP A 23 8.22 -15.10 -9.18
C ASP A 23 7.90 -13.65 -9.57
N VAL A 24 8.70 -12.71 -9.08
CA VAL A 24 8.58 -11.29 -9.45
C VAL A 24 8.91 -11.12 -10.93
N ILE A 25 7.96 -10.58 -11.69
CA ILE A 25 8.14 -10.35 -13.12
C ILE A 25 9.23 -9.29 -13.33
N ASN A 26 10.25 -9.64 -14.09
CA ASN A 26 11.28 -8.67 -14.47
C ASN A 26 10.72 -7.79 -15.59
N ILE A 27 10.51 -6.50 -15.29
CA ILE A 27 9.93 -5.55 -16.24
C ILE A 27 11.02 -4.65 -16.82
N ALA A 28 10.97 -4.41 -18.12
CA ALA A 28 11.83 -3.42 -18.77
C ALA A 28 11.26 -2.01 -18.60
N ASN A 29 9.96 -1.84 -18.86
CA ASN A 29 9.19 -0.59 -18.67
C ASN A 29 7.70 -0.95 -18.50
N GLY A 30 6.93 -0.08 -17.85
CA GLY A 30 5.48 -0.16 -17.73
C GLY A 30 4.84 1.22 -17.57
N GLU A 31 3.51 1.27 -17.45
CA GLU A 31 2.76 2.53 -17.32
C GLU A 31 1.94 2.56 -16.03
N LEU A 32 1.84 3.75 -15.43
CA LEU A 32 0.89 4.02 -14.37
C LEU A 32 -0.37 4.62 -15.00
N VAL A 33 -1.50 3.93 -14.81
CA VAL A 33 -2.80 4.31 -15.40
C VAL A 33 -3.83 4.45 -14.30
N THR A 34 -4.70 5.45 -14.39
CA THR A 34 -5.83 5.58 -13.45
C THR A 34 -6.85 4.46 -13.66
N THR A 35 -7.57 4.12 -12.60
CA THR A 35 -8.64 3.11 -12.62
C THR A 35 -9.86 3.66 -11.91
N ASN A 36 -11.04 3.24 -12.36
CA ASN A 36 -12.31 3.47 -11.67
C ASN A 36 -12.72 2.21 -10.91
N ILE A 37 -13.23 2.35 -9.69
CA ILE A 37 -13.74 1.26 -8.87
C ILE A 37 -15.10 0.83 -9.40
N ILE A 38 -15.18 -0.39 -9.92
CA ILE A 38 -16.43 -1.00 -10.41
C ILE A 38 -17.21 -1.60 -9.23
N SER A 39 -16.52 -2.33 -8.37
CA SER A 39 -17.16 -3.05 -7.25
C SER A 39 -16.13 -3.47 -6.21
N ILE A 40 -16.62 -3.73 -5.00
CA ILE A 40 -15.84 -4.29 -3.90
C ILE A 40 -16.53 -5.59 -3.45
N ALA A 41 -15.80 -6.70 -3.55
CA ALA A 41 -16.21 -7.97 -2.95
C ALA A 41 -15.60 -8.06 -1.55
N LYS A 42 -16.46 -8.29 -0.54
CA LYS A 42 -16.01 -8.40 0.84
C LYS A 42 -15.15 -9.64 1.06
N GLY A 43 -14.12 -9.49 1.88
CA GLY A 43 -13.32 -10.59 2.39
C GLY A 43 -14.03 -11.30 3.54
N GLU A 44 -13.93 -12.62 3.54
CA GLU A 44 -14.47 -13.49 4.57
C GLU A 44 -13.38 -14.48 5.00
N LYS A 45 -13.58 -15.13 6.15
CA LYS A 45 -12.65 -16.15 6.62
C LYS A 45 -12.49 -17.26 5.57
N GLY A 46 -11.26 -17.46 5.09
CA GLY A 46 -10.93 -18.45 4.07
C GLY A 46 -11.15 -17.97 2.63
N LYS A 47 -11.73 -16.79 2.41
CA LYS A 47 -11.98 -16.22 1.07
C LYS A 47 -11.56 -14.74 1.03
N PRO A 48 -10.39 -14.43 0.42
CA PRO A 48 -9.97 -13.05 0.24
C PRO A 48 -11.01 -12.23 -0.53
N GLY A 49 -11.25 -11.01 -0.08
CA GLY A 49 -12.03 -10.04 -0.85
C GLY A 49 -11.18 -9.34 -1.90
N GLU A 50 -11.82 -8.55 -2.76
CA GLU A 50 -11.17 -7.88 -3.88
C GLU A 50 -11.83 -6.54 -4.22
N ILE A 51 -11.03 -5.54 -4.57
CA ILE A 51 -11.46 -4.30 -5.23
C ILE A 51 -11.30 -4.51 -6.73
N LYS A 52 -12.40 -4.44 -7.48
CA LYS A 52 -12.39 -4.54 -8.94
C LYS A 52 -12.37 -3.16 -9.55
N GLY A 53 -11.35 -2.90 -10.36
CA GLY A 53 -11.22 -1.67 -11.12
C GLY A 53 -11.38 -1.87 -12.63
N SER A 54 -11.79 -0.83 -13.34
CA SER A 54 -11.71 -0.72 -14.81
C SER A 54 -10.68 0.33 -15.21
N ILE A 55 -9.86 0.00 -16.20
CA ILE A 55 -8.93 0.91 -16.85
C ILE A 55 -9.43 1.41 -18.21
N GLU A 56 -10.66 1.08 -18.62
CA GLU A 56 -11.19 1.44 -19.95
C GLU A 56 -11.17 2.95 -20.22
N THR A 57 -11.44 3.75 -19.18
CA THR A 57 -11.37 5.22 -19.21
C THR A 57 -10.11 5.75 -18.52
N GLY A 58 -9.14 4.87 -18.25
CA GLY A 58 -7.92 5.18 -17.55
C GLY A 58 -6.99 6.07 -18.36
N GLU A 59 -6.37 7.03 -17.69
CA GLU A 59 -5.38 7.92 -18.29
C GLU A 59 -3.99 7.58 -17.75
N LYS A 60 -2.99 7.64 -18.63
CA LYS A 60 -1.59 7.50 -18.22
C LYS A 60 -1.19 8.70 -17.37
N ILE A 61 -0.71 8.41 -16.16
CA ILE A 61 -0.27 9.40 -15.17
C ILE A 61 1.22 9.27 -14.80
N GLY A 62 1.90 8.27 -15.37
CA GLY A 62 3.30 8.03 -15.09
C GLY A 62 3.86 6.79 -15.78
N ASP A 63 5.11 6.50 -15.46
CA ASP A 63 5.89 5.40 -16.01
C ASP A 63 6.45 4.54 -14.89
N VAL A 64 6.46 3.23 -15.08
CA VAL A 64 7.06 2.25 -14.17
C VAL A 64 8.39 1.80 -14.74
N PHE A 65 9.44 1.81 -13.92
CA PHE A 65 10.78 1.39 -14.32
C PHE A 65 11.34 0.25 -13.46
N LYS A 66 10.69 -0.11 -12.34
CA LYS A 66 11.18 -1.17 -11.45
C LYS A 66 10.06 -1.94 -10.78
N ASN A 67 10.19 -3.27 -10.76
CA ASN A 67 9.34 -4.18 -10.01
C ASN A 67 10.20 -4.99 -9.03
N THR A 68 9.84 -5.00 -7.75
CA THR A 68 10.58 -5.71 -6.69
C THR A 68 9.62 -6.42 -5.76
N SER A 69 10.11 -7.34 -4.94
CA SER A 69 9.33 -7.97 -3.86
C SER A 69 8.77 -6.99 -2.82
N PHE A 70 9.29 -5.76 -2.77
CA PHE A 70 8.89 -4.69 -1.87
C PHE A 70 8.01 -3.63 -2.53
N GLY A 71 7.73 -3.78 -3.83
CA GLY A 71 6.85 -2.91 -4.58
C GLY A 71 7.31 -2.52 -5.96
N ILE A 72 6.46 -1.73 -6.60
CA ILE A 72 6.64 -1.15 -7.93
C ILE A 72 7.15 0.28 -7.77
N TYR A 73 8.11 0.69 -8.61
CA TYR A 73 8.66 2.05 -8.60
C TYR A 73 8.59 2.68 -9.98
N GLY A 74 8.23 3.96 -9.99
CA GLY A 74 7.88 4.70 -11.18
C GLY A 74 7.91 6.20 -10.93
N THR A 75 7.79 6.97 -12.00
CA THR A 75 7.64 8.43 -11.94
C THR A 75 6.21 8.84 -12.20
N VAL A 76 5.71 9.79 -11.42
CA VAL A 76 4.38 10.38 -11.65
C VAL A 76 4.54 11.71 -12.36
N SER A 77 4.04 11.78 -13.60
CA SER A 77 4.08 12.98 -14.44
C SER A 77 2.86 13.88 -14.25
N GLN A 78 1.71 13.33 -13.83
CA GLN A 78 0.44 14.06 -13.69
C GLN A 78 -0.09 14.09 -12.24
N LYS A 79 0.68 14.68 -11.31
CA LYS A 79 0.34 14.75 -9.87
C LYS A 79 -1.05 15.34 -9.58
N GLY A 80 -1.47 16.34 -10.35
CA GLY A 80 -2.78 16.99 -10.18
C GLY A 80 -3.97 16.05 -10.36
N LYS A 81 -3.82 14.98 -11.17
CA LYS A 81 -4.86 13.97 -11.35
C LYS A 81 -4.96 12.97 -10.19
N LEU A 82 -3.90 12.86 -9.38
CA LEU A 82 -3.91 12.05 -8.17
C LEU A 82 -4.49 12.80 -6.96
N GLY A 83 -4.89 14.07 -7.13
CA GLY A 83 -5.32 14.92 -6.02
C GLY A 83 -4.25 15.08 -4.94
N ILE A 84 -2.97 15.02 -5.32
CA ILE A 84 -1.82 15.12 -4.43
C ILE A 84 -1.30 16.55 -4.44
N SER A 85 -1.31 17.19 -3.27
CA SER A 85 -0.80 18.53 -2.99
C SER A 85 0.47 18.47 -2.12
N SER A 86 1.21 19.58 -2.05
CA SER A 86 2.38 19.69 -1.14
C SER A 86 1.99 19.57 0.34
N ASN A 87 0.72 19.77 0.68
CA ASN A 87 0.23 19.58 2.05
C ASN A 87 0.03 18.10 2.42
N ASP A 88 0.10 17.20 1.44
CA ASP A 88 -0.01 15.75 1.66
C ASP A 88 1.37 15.11 1.95
N GLU A 89 2.41 15.95 2.06
CA GLU A 89 3.76 15.52 2.43
C GLU A 89 3.81 15.10 3.90
N VAL A 90 4.20 13.85 4.13
CA VAL A 90 4.34 13.28 5.47
C VAL A 90 5.79 12.86 5.71
N GLU A 91 6.29 13.10 6.93
CA GLU A 91 7.60 12.64 7.33
C GLU A 91 7.64 11.10 7.41
N VAL A 92 8.74 10.51 6.96
CA VAL A 92 9.02 9.09 7.19
C VAL A 92 9.44 8.89 8.65
N ALA A 93 8.76 7.99 9.35
CA ALA A 93 9.17 7.59 10.69
C ALA A 93 10.47 6.77 10.65
N LEU A 94 11.33 6.99 11.64
CA LEU A 94 12.41 6.06 11.95
C LEU A 94 11.82 4.80 12.58
N ARG A 95 12.54 3.69 12.40
CA ARG A 95 12.09 2.37 12.85
C ARG A 95 11.84 2.28 14.35
N ASP A 96 12.64 2.98 15.15
CA ASP A 96 12.50 3.02 16.60
C ASP A 96 11.32 3.89 17.07
N GLU A 97 10.76 4.71 16.19
CA GLU A 97 9.55 5.50 16.46
C GLU A 97 8.27 4.67 16.27
N ILE A 98 8.34 3.56 15.54
CA ILE A 98 7.19 2.69 15.26
C ILE A 98 6.89 1.85 16.51
N LYS A 99 5.65 1.96 17.01
CA LYS A 99 5.21 1.25 18.23
C LYS A 99 3.97 0.42 17.95
N GLN A 100 3.79 -0.62 18.77
CA GLN A 100 2.50 -1.29 18.87
C GLN A 100 1.46 -0.30 19.41
N GLY A 101 0.25 -0.31 18.85
CA GLY A 101 -0.79 0.65 19.22
C GLY A 101 -1.61 1.12 18.04
N GLU A 102 -2.31 2.24 18.23
CA GLU A 102 -3.16 2.85 17.21
C GLU A 102 -2.33 3.40 16.05
N ALA A 103 -2.89 3.27 14.85
CA ALA A 103 -2.40 3.83 13.61
C ALA A 103 -3.57 3.98 12.63
N GLU A 104 -3.31 4.56 11.47
CA GLU A 104 -4.29 4.74 10.41
C GLU A 104 -3.75 4.20 9.09
N ILE A 105 -4.65 3.72 8.23
CA ILE A 105 -4.34 3.48 6.83
C ILE A 105 -5.10 4.46 5.95
N ILE A 106 -4.48 4.87 4.85
CA ILE A 106 -5.11 5.71 3.84
C ILE A 106 -5.44 4.81 2.64
N CYS A 107 -6.72 4.69 2.28
CA CYS A 107 -7.11 3.97 1.08
C CYS A 107 -8.34 4.60 0.42
N GLU A 108 -8.56 4.22 -0.84
CA GLU A 108 -9.67 4.71 -1.67
C GLU A 108 -10.62 3.54 -1.92
N LEU A 109 -11.85 3.64 -1.43
CA LEU A 109 -12.91 2.64 -1.60
C LEU A 109 -14.07 3.17 -2.47
N GLU A 110 -14.00 4.45 -2.84
CA GLU A 110 -14.94 5.17 -3.71
C GLU A 110 -14.10 6.11 -4.59
N ASP A 111 -14.44 6.21 -5.87
CA ASP A 111 -13.67 6.99 -6.86
C ASP A 111 -13.40 8.43 -6.37
N GLY A 112 -12.11 8.79 -6.33
CA GLY A 112 -11.63 10.11 -5.92
C GLY A 112 -11.66 10.37 -4.42
N LYS A 113 -12.03 9.38 -3.59
CA LYS A 113 -12.24 9.58 -2.15
C LYS A 113 -11.24 8.80 -1.31
N LYS A 114 -10.12 9.45 -1.01
CA LYS A 114 -9.14 8.96 -0.04
C LYS A 114 -9.64 9.20 1.38
N GLU A 115 -9.73 8.13 2.16
CA GLU A 115 -10.17 8.20 3.55
C GLU A 115 -9.15 7.54 4.48
N ASN A 116 -9.06 8.07 5.71
CA ASN A 116 -8.30 7.45 6.78
C ASN A 116 -9.19 6.45 7.52
N TYR A 117 -8.64 5.26 7.75
CA TYR A 117 -9.28 4.19 8.51
C TYR A 117 -8.38 3.73 9.65
N LYS A 118 -8.97 3.58 10.84
CA LYS A 118 -8.28 3.14 12.04
C LYS A 118 -7.80 1.69 11.95
N ILE A 119 -6.56 1.48 12.35
CA ILE A 119 -5.95 0.17 12.53
C ILE A 119 -5.20 0.09 13.86
N GLN A 120 -4.81 -1.13 14.23
CA GLN A 120 -3.92 -1.40 15.34
C GLN A 120 -2.68 -2.15 14.85
N ILE A 121 -1.51 -1.60 15.12
CA ILE A 121 -0.23 -2.31 14.96
C ILE A 121 -0.11 -3.27 16.14
N GLN A 122 -0.31 -4.56 15.88
CA GLN A 122 -0.27 -5.60 16.91
C GLN A 122 1.16 -6.06 17.22
N LYS A 123 2.02 -6.13 16.19
CA LYS A 123 3.42 -6.52 16.34
C LYS A 123 4.30 -5.74 15.38
N VAL A 124 5.51 -5.44 15.83
CA VAL A 124 6.56 -4.79 15.04
C VAL A 124 7.78 -5.71 15.04
N TYR A 125 8.19 -6.16 13.86
CA TYR A 125 9.36 -7.02 13.68
C TYR A 125 10.58 -6.16 13.37
N THR A 126 11.06 -5.41 14.36
CA THR A 126 12.12 -4.39 14.20
C THR A 126 13.43 -4.92 13.60
N SER A 127 13.70 -6.22 13.66
CA SER A 127 14.90 -6.83 13.05
C SER A 127 14.71 -7.31 11.60
N ASN A 128 13.49 -7.30 11.05
CA ASN A 128 13.21 -7.82 9.73
C ASN A 128 13.69 -6.89 8.60
N ASN A 129 14.71 -7.29 7.85
CA ASN A 129 15.24 -6.52 6.72
C ASN A 129 15.24 -7.30 5.40
N TYR A 130 14.49 -8.41 5.33
CA TYR A 130 14.58 -9.36 4.23
C TYR A 130 13.25 -9.63 3.51
N ASP A 131 12.10 -9.40 4.16
CA ASP A 131 10.78 -9.57 3.54
C ASP A 131 9.80 -8.42 3.87
N ASN A 132 8.59 -8.50 3.30
CA ASN A 132 7.54 -7.48 3.40
C ASN A 132 6.58 -7.69 4.60
N LYS A 133 6.98 -8.48 5.59
CA LYS A 133 6.23 -8.77 6.83
C LYS A 133 6.88 -8.05 8.02
N SER A 134 7.01 -6.74 7.90
CA SER A 134 7.64 -5.88 8.90
C SER A 134 6.78 -5.63 10.14
N MET A 135 5.46 -5.61 9.97
CA MET A 135 4.50 -5.38 11.04
C MET A 135 3.25 -6.24 10.84
N LEU A 136 2.63 -6.65 11.95
CA LEU A 136 1.30 -7.26 11.95
C LEU A 136 0.29 -6.19 12.32
N ILE A 137 -0.69 -5.95 11.45
CA ILE A 137 -1.72 -4.94 11.60
C ILE A 137 -3.10 -5.58 11.68
N LYS A 138 -4.02 -4.94 12.39
CA LYS A 138 -5.43 -5.32 12.46
C LYS A 138 -6.31 -4.11 12.15
N ILE A 139 -7.27 -4.28 11.25
CA ILE A 139 -8.31 -3.28 10.99
C ILE A 139 -9.23 -3.20 12.21
N THR A 140 -9.45 -1.97 12.69
CA THR A 140 -10.36 -1.68 13.80
C THR A 140 -11.46 -0.69 13.42
N ASP A 141 -11.39 -0.07 12.24
CA ASP A 141 -12.40 0.85 11.74
C ASP A 141 -13.66 0.09 11.25
N GLU A 142 -14.79 0.34 11.92
CA GLU A 142 -16.07 -0.28 11.59
C GLU A 142 -16.52 0.04 10.15
N ARG A 143 -16.27 1.26 9.65
CA ARG A 143 -16.68 1.66 8.29
C ARG A 143 -15.94 0.85 7.23
N LEU A 144 -14.64 0.59 7.45
CA LEU A 144 -13.86 -0.23 6.53
C LEU A 144 -14.32 -1.69 6.60
N LEU A 145 -14.50 -2.22 7.81
CA LEU A 145 -14.97 -3.59 8.02
C LEU A 145 -16.35 -3.82 7.40
N GLU A 146 -17.27 -2.87 7.52
CA GLU A 146 -18.59 -2.95 6.91
C GLU A 146 -18.52 -2.96 5.38
N LYS A 147 -17.65 -2.14 4.77
CA LYS A 147 -17.52 -2.06 3.31
C LYS A 147 -16.81 -3.27 2.72
N THR A 148 -15.80 -3.80 3.41
CA THR A 148 -14.79 -4.69 2.80
C THR A 148 -14.59 -6.01 3.52
N GLY A 149 -15.07 -6.16 4.76
CA GLY A 149 -14.79 -7.32 5.61
C GLY A 149 -13.36 -7.35 6.20
N GLY A 150 -12.52 -6.36 5.88
CA GLY A 150 -11.12 -6.29 6.32
C GLY A 150 -10.19 -5.88 5.18
N ILE A 151 -8.96 -6.38 5.22
CA ILE A 151 -7.98 -6.14 4.17
C ILE A 151 -8.36 -6.99 2.96
N VAL A 152 -8.53 -6.34 1.81
CA VAL A 152 -8.89 -6.99 0.54
C VAL A 152 -7.79 -6.78 -0.50
N GLN A 153 -7.78 -7.64 -1.52
CA GLN A 153 -6.90 -7.44 -2.67
C GLN A 153 -7.20 -6.09 -3.33
N GLY A 154 -6.15 -5.34 -3.68
CA GLY A 154 -6.25 -3.95 -4.13
C GLY A 154 -5.91 -2.92 -3.05
N MET A 155 -5.97 -3.28 -1.76
CA MET A 155 -5.49 -2.38 -0.68
C MET A 155 -3.97 -2.39 -0.52
N SER A 156 -3.26 -3.31 -1.17
CA SER A 156 -1.82 -3.43 -1.07
C SER A 156 -1.14 -2.15 -1.57
N GLY A 157 -0.27 -1.57 -0.75
CA GLY A 157 0.30 -0.24 -0.99
C GLY A 157 -0.38 0.89 -0.22
N SER A 158 -1.51 0.64 0.46
CA SER A 158 -2.16 1.63 1.31
C SER A 158 -1.18 2.17 2.36
N PRO A 159 -0.92 3.48 2.41
CA PRO A 159 -0.02 4.08 3.40
C PRO A 159 -0.49 3.83 4.82
N ILE A 160 0.44 3.48 5.70
CA ILE A 160 0.24 3.34 7.14
C ILE A 160 0.84 4.57 7.82
N ILE A 161 0.02 5.29 8.59
CA ILE A 161 0.38 6.50 9.31
C ILE A 161 0.27 6.23 10.81
N GLN A 162 1.32 6.56 11.57
CA GLN A 162 1.29 6.56 13.03
C GLN A 162 1.94 7.84 13.53
N ASN A 163 1.31 8.51 14.51
CA ASN A 163 1.79 9.77 15.08
C ASN A 163 2.08 10.86 14.01
N GLY A 164 1.25 10.92 12.97
CA GLY A 164 1.43 11.86 11.86
C GLY A 164 2.64 11.59 10.97
N LYS A 165 3.25 10.40 11.07
CA LYS A 165 4.38 9.98 10.24
C LYS A 165 4.04 8.75 9.42
N PHE A 166 4.59 8.65 8.22
CA PHE A 166 4.50 7.46 7.39
C PHE A 166 5.45 6.38 7.93
N VAL A 167 4.87 5.27 8.36
CA VAL A 167 5.62 4.15 8.96
C VAL A 167 5.79 2.97 8.00
N GLY A 168 4.97 2.89 6.95
CA GLY A 168 4.98 1.76 6.03
C GLY A 168 3.76 1.70 5.11
N ALA A 169 3.58 0.56 4.44
CA ALA A 169 2.39 0.29 3.63
C ALA A 169 1.86 -1.12 3.86
N VAL A 170 0.55 -1.31 3.65
CA VAL A 170 -0.13 -2.61 3.71
C VAL A 170 0.38 -3.53 2.59
N THR A 171 0.59 -4.81 2.88
CA THR A 171 1.15 -5.76 1.90
C THR A 171 0.26 -6.98 1.67
N HIS A 172 -0.04 -7.74 2.72
CA HIS A 172 -0.74 -9.02 2.61
C HIS A 172 -1.83 -9.14 3.67
N VAL A 173 -2.94 -9.79 3.32
CA VAL A 173 -3.98 -10.20 4.26
C VAL A 173 -3.73 -11.63 4.76
N LEU A 174 -4.11 -11.93 6.01
CA LEU A 174 -4.16 -13.29 6.51
C LEU A 174 -5.44 -13.98 6.01
N VAL A 175 -5.31 -15.05 5.23
CA VAL A 175 -6.45 -15.78 4.66
C VAL A 175 -7.45 -16.26 5.73
N ASN A 176 -6.97 -16.60 6.93
CA ASN A 176 -7.80 -17.10 8.03
C ASN A 176 -8.48 -15.99 8.85
N ASP A 177 -8.07 -14.73 8.68
CA ASP A 177 -8.67 -13.56 9.34
C ASP A 177 -8.48 -12.33 8.45
N PRO A 178 -9.50 -11.94 7.66
CA PRO A 178 -9.38 -10.82 6.74
C PRO A 178 -9.14 -9.49 7.47
N THR A 179 -9.42 -9.40 8.77
CA THR A 179 -9.17 -8.18 9.54
C THR A 179 -7.70 -7.98 9.88
N VAL A 180 -6.86 -9.01 9.69
CA VAL A 180 -5.45 -8.99 10.06
C VAL A 180 -4.59 -9.11 8.81
N GLY A 181 -3.49 -8.36 8.78
CA GLY A 181 -2.55 -8.38 7.66
C GLY A 181 -1.14 -7.98 8.06
N TYR A 182 -0.29 -7.89 7.06
CA TYR A 182 1.09 -7.44 7.18
C TYR A 182 1.26 -6.07 6.54
N GLY A 183 2.22 -5.32 7.09
CA GLY A 183 2.78 -4.13 6.46
C GLY A 183 4.29 -4.24 6.32
N VAL A 184 4.84 -3.46 5.39
CA VAL A 184 6.29 -3.30 5.17
C VAL A 184 6.75 -1.93 5.66
N PHE A 185 7.95 -1.85 6.25
CA PHE A 185 8.48 -0.57 6.75
C PHE A 185 8.82 0.41 5.63
N ALA A 186 8.54 1.69 5.90
CA ALA A 186 8.87 2.81 5.02
C ALA A 186 10.35 2.88 4.64
N ASP A 187 11.25 2.64 5.61
CA ASP A 187 12.70 2.70 5.39
C ASP A 187 13.17 1.64 4.39
N MET A 188 12.63 0.42 4.45
CA MET A 188 12.91 -0.66 3.52
C MET A 188 12.44 -0.31 2.11
N MET A 189 11.25 0.27 1.98
CA MET A 189 10.70 0.67 0.69
C MET A 189 11.57 1.74 0.03
N ILE A 190 12.05 2.72 0.82
CA ILE A 190 12.96 3.78 0.36
C ILE A 190 14.33 3.21 0.00
N LYS A 191 14.85 2.25 0.76
CA LYS A 191 16.12 1.59 0.45
C LYS A 191 16.07 0.87 -0.90
N GLN A 192 14.98 0.17 -1.18
CA GLN A 192 14.78 -0.55 -2.44
C GLN A 192 14.62 0.38 -3.64
N MET A 193 14.00 1.55 -3.43
CA MET A 193 13.94 2.63 -4.44
C MET A 193 15.34 3.12 -4.85
N LYS A 194 16.24 3.31 -3.88
CA LYS A 194 17.60 3.84 -4.13
C LYS A 194 18.58 2.80 -4.67
N THR A 195 18.29 1.52 -4.46
CA THR A 195 19.16 0.45 -4.94
C THR A 195 18.98 0.36 -6.46
N THR A 196 20.06 0.48 -7.23
CA THR A 196 20.03 0.39 -8.69
C THR A 196 19.92 -1.06 -9.13
#